data_AF-A0A3D1J6J9-F1
#
_entry.id   AF-A0A3D1J6J9-F1
#
_cell.length_a   1.000
_cell.length_b   1.000
_cell.length_c   1.000
_cell.angle_alpha   90.00
_cell.angle_beta   90.00
_cell.angle_gamma   90.00
#
_symmetry.space_group_name_H-M   'P 1'
#
loop_
_entity.id
_entity.type
_entity.pdbx_description
1 polymer ?
#
loop_
_entity_poly.entity_id
_entity_poly.type
_entity_poly.pdbx_seq_one_letter_code
_entity_poly.pdbx_strand_id
1 'polypeptide(L)'
;MKEFDLHAVTLQDTFWRNYQRIVREETIPYQYQVLNDALEIDVQAERKDASLPTGKSHALANFRIAAKQTEGTHFGWFFQDSDVYKWLESAAYSLINQTDAALIDTIDEVVELLAAAQEEDGYLNTFFQLIRPELKYRQLYFSHELYCAGHLVEAAIAYDLATGKKQLLKIAEKNVRNIMHYFGRADNQIQGADGHQEIELALVRLYEHTGNETYLALADFFLEVRGENPNFYEQEIAENAALGVSNEQPAIDLIYLQAYDQPKNQREAKGHAVRMLYMASGMAKVARNAKDQVLIEA
;
A
#
# COMPACT_ATOMS: atom_id res chain seq x y z
N MET A 1 -8.38 10.06 -18.29
CA MET A 1 -7.51 9.59 -19.39
C MET A 1 -7.75 8.11 -19.57
N LYS A 2 -8.06 7.65 -20.78
CA LYS A 2 -8.15 6.22 -21.08
C LYS A 2 -6.73 5.68 -21.03
N GLU A 3 -6.43 4.75 -20.12
CA GLU A 3 -5.13 4.09 -20.09
C GLU A 3 -4.99 3.25 -21.37
N PHE A 4 -3.82 3.30 -22.00
CA PHE A 4 -3.53 2.49 -23.18
C PHE A 4 -3.28 1.05 -22.72
N ASP A 5 -3.69 0.09 -23.55
CA ASP A 5 -3.25 -1.29 -23.35
C ASP A 5 -1.72 -1.32 -23.46
N LEU A 6 -1.05 -1.67 -22.35
CA LEU A 6 0.39 -1.66 -22.27
C LEU A 6 1.03 -2.68 -23.22
N HIS A 7 0.31 -3.76 -23.58
CA HIS A 7 0.75 -4.73 -24.60
C HIS A 7 0.75 -4.14 -26.01
N ALA A 8 0.01 -3.04 -26.23
CA ALA A 8 -0.06 -2.33 -27.50
C ALA A 8 0.97 -1.19 -27.63
N VAL A 9 1.81 -0.98 -26.61
CA VAL A 9 2.82 0.09 -26.60
C VAL A 9 4.22 -0.53 -26.62
N THR A 10 5.05 -0.11 -27.58
CA THR A 10 6.46 -0.53 -27.63
C THR A 10 7.37 0.69 -27.65
N LEU A 11 8.26 0.78 -26.67
CA LEU A 11 9.28 1.83 -26.63
C LEU A 11 10.39 1.54 -27.65
N GLN A 12 10.64 2.48 -28.54
CA GLN A 12 11.67 2.40 -29.59
C GLN A 12 12.86 3.31 -29.34
N ASP A 13 12.73 4.27 -28.42
CA ASP A 13 13.79 5.21 -28.10
C ASP A 13 14.96 4.50 -27.39
N THR A 14 16.16 5.10 -27.46
CA THR A 14 17.35 4.51 -26.82
C THR A 14 17.45 4.85 -25.33
N PHE A 15 16.94 6.02 -24.93
CA PHE A 15 17.09 6.51 -23.57
C PHE A 15 16.26 5.69 -22.57
N TRP A 16 14.96 5.54 -22.80
CA TRP A 16 14.06 4.77 -21.94
C TRP A 16 14.31 3.26 -22.03
N ARG A 17 14.65 2.74 -23.21
CA ARG A 17 15.03 1.32 -23.33
C ARG A 17 16.26 0.98 -22.50
N ASN A 18 17.22 1.90 -22.39
CA ASN A 18 18.38 1.68 -21.52
C ASN A 18 17.96 1.61 -20.04
N TYR A 19 17.06 2.47 -19.57
CA TYR A 19 16.53 2.39 -18.21
C TYR A 19 15.70 1.13 -17.97
N GLN A 20 14.83 0.73 -18.89
CA GLN A 20 14.07 -0.52 -18.78
C GLN A 20 15.00 -1.74 -18.69
N ARG A 21 16.07 -1.75 -19.49
CA ARG A 21 17.10 -2.79 -19.42
C ARG A 21 17.78 -2.81 -18.06
N ILE A 22 18.24 -1.67 -17.54
CA ILE A 22 18.87 -1.59 -16.21
C ILE A 22 17.91 -2.07 -15.11
N VAL A 23 16.65 -1.64 -15.15
CA VAL A 23 15.65 -2.04 -14.16
C VAL A 23 15.48 -3.56 -14.16
N ARG A 24 15.34 -4.16 -15.34
CA ARG A 24 15.15 -5.60 -15.50
C ARG A 24 16.39 -6.42 -15.15
N GLU A 25 17.54 -6.05 -15.68
CA GLU A 25 18.76 -6.88 -15.61
C GLU A 25 19.52 -6.68 -14.30
N GLU A 26 19.42 -5.50 -13.68
CA GLU A 26 20.22 -5.13 -12.50
C GLU A 26 19.34 -4.84 -11.28
N THR A 27 18.36 -3.95 -11.42
CA THR A 27 17.61 -3.42 -10.25
C THR A 27 16.68 -4.45 -9.63
N ILE A 28 15.82 -5.11 -10.43
CA ILE A 28 14.87 -6.12 -9.94
C ILE A 28 15.61 -7.31 -9.29
N PRO A 29 16.65 -7.91 -9.91
CA PRO A 29 17.41 -9.00 -9.29
C PRO A 29 18.16 -8.58 -8.03
N TYR A 30 18.74 -7.38 -8.00
CA TYR A 30 19.42 -6.86 -6.81
C TYR A 30 18.43 -6.63 -5.66
N GLN A 31 17.32 -5.94 -5.91
CA GLN A 31 16.30 -5.68 -4.90
C GLN A 31 15.72 -6.97 -4.34
N TYR A 32 15.44 -7.97 -5.17
CA TYR A 32 14.94 -9.26 -4.69
C TYR A 32 15.90 -9.90 -3.69
N GLN A 33 17.19 -9.91 -4.00
CA GLN A 33 18.20 -10.46 -3.10
C GLN A 33 18.29 -9.66 -1.79
N VAL A 34 18.16 -8.34 -1.84
CA VAL A 34 18.10 -7.48 -0.65
C VAL A 34 16.87 -7.78 0.21
N LEU A 35 15.67 -7.84 -0.38
CA LEU A 35 14.42 -8.14 0.31
C LEU A 35 14.43 -9.53 0.98
N ASN A 36 15.22 -10.44 0.41
CA ASN A 36 15.42 -11.79 0.90
C ASN A 36 16.58 -11.94 1.91
N ASP A 37 17.25 -10.85 2.29
CA ASP A 37 18.48 -10.86 3.08
C ASP A 37 19.57 -11.80 2.50
N ALA A 38 19.59 -11.99 1.18
CA ALA A 38 20.54 -12.87 0.47
C ALA A 38 21.85 -12.15 0.11
N LEU A 39 21.92 -10.84 0.32
CA LEU A 39 23.13 -10.02 0.16
C LEU A 39 23.45 -9.32 1.48
N GLU A 40 24.74 -9.31 1.83
CA GLU A 40 25.24 -8.45 2.90
C GLU A 40 25.20 -6.99 2.41
N ILE A 41 24.31 -6.21 2.97
CA ILE A 41 24.17 -4.78 2.71
C ILE A 41 24.18 -4.00 4.03
N ASP A 42 24.63 -2.75 3.99
CA ASP A 42 24.57 -1.86 5.14
C ASP A 42 23.45 -0.84 4.93
N VAL A 43 22.21 -1.25 5.22
CA VAL A 43 21.04 -0.34 5.19
C VAL A 43 21.26 0.73 6.25
N GLN A 44 21.56 1.94 5.79
CA GLN A 44 21.77 3.11 6.64
C GLN A 44 20.44 3.63 7.18
N ALA A 45 20.44 4.13 8.40
CA ALA A 45 19.31 4.85 8.95
C ALA A 45 19.08 6.16 8.16
N GLU A 46 17.83 6.46 7.83
CA GLU A 46 17.43 7.69 7.12
C GLU A 46 17.71 8.98 7.94
N ARG A 47 17.90 8.84 9.25
CA ARG A 47 18.29 9.91 10.18
C ARG A 47 19.07 9.34 11.35
N LYS A 48 19.75 10.21 12.11
CA LYS A 48 20.49 9.85 13.32
C LYS A 48 19.53 9.46 14.45
N ASP A 49 19.09 8.22 14.43
CA ASP A 49 18.20 7.63 15.41
C ASP A 49 18.52 6.13 15.51
N ALA A 50 18.98 5.72 16.69
CA ALA A 50 19.43 4.35 16.94
C ALA A 50 18.27 3.34 17.06
N SER A 51 17.03 3.82 17.12
CA SER A 51 15.84 2.96 17.13
C SER A 51 15.43 2.51 15.71
N LEU A 52 16.01 3.11 14.67
CA LEU A 52 15.67 2.78 13.29
C LEU A 52 16.29 1.46 12.84
N PRO A 53 15.57 0.67 12.04
CA PRO A 53 16.09 -0.58 11.51
C PRO A 53 17.26 -0.29 10.55
N THR A 54 18.39 -0.97 10.75
CA THR A 54 19.60 -0.87 9.91
C THR A 54 20.19 -2.24 9.61
N GLY A 55 21.06 -2.30 8.61
CA GLY A 55 21.90 -3.48 8.30
C GLY A 55 21.22 -4.63 7.54
N LYS A 56 19.89 -4.65 7.38
CA LYS A 56 19.17 -5.64 6.53
C LYS A 56 17.78 -5.15 6.14
N SER A 57 17.08 -5.87 5.27
CA SER A 57 15.70 -5.58 4.90
C SER A 57 14.70 -6.39 5.73
N HIS A 58 14.81 -7.71 5.69
CA HIS A 58 13.90 -8.67 6.32
C HIS A 58 12.47 -8.72 5.76
N ALA A 59 12.18 -8.03 4.65
CA ALA A 59 10.81 -7.90 4.13
C ALA A 59 10.16 -9.25 3.79
N LEU A 60 10.85 -10.13 3.03
CA LEU A 60 10.31 -11.47 2.73
C LEU A 60 10.33 -12.41 3.94
N ALA A 61 11.28 -12.21 4.86
CA ALA A 61 11.34 -12.99 6.10
C ALA A 61 10.14 -12.69 7.01
N ASN A 62 9.67 -11.44 7.09
CA ASN A 62 8.47 -11.09 7.83
C ASN A 62 7.24 -11.88 7.35
N PHE A 63 7.05 -12.03 6.04
CA PHE A 63 5.98 -12.88 5.49
C PHE A 63 6.16 -14.36 5.83
N ARG A 64 7.39 -14.90 5.80
CA ARG A 64 7.65 -16.30 6.20
C ARG A 64 7.30 -16.56 7.67
N ILE A 65 7.56 -15.59 8.54
CA ILE A 65 7.20 -15.65 9.95
C ILE A 65 5.68 -15.55 10.12
N ALA A 66 5.03 -14.61 9.44
CA ALA A 66 3.55 -14.48 9.44
C ALA A 66 2.85 -15.74 8.92
N ALA A 67 3.41 -16.37 7.87
CA ALA A 67 2.96 -17.64 7.32
C ALA A 67 3.31 -18.87 8.20
N LYS A 68 3.98 -18.67 9.34
CA LYS A 68 4.46 -19.73 10.25
C LYS A 68 5.38 -20.76 9.56
N GLN A 69 6.06 -20.36 8.49
CA GLN A 69 7.04 -21.19 7.79
C GLN A 69 8.42 -21.12 8.45
N THR A 70 8.68 -20.10 9.26
CA THR A 70 9.93 -19.93 10.00
C THR A 70 9.63 -19.22 11.32
N GLU A 71 10.37 -19.55 12.38
CA GLU A 71 10.30 -18.83 13.66
C GLU A 71 11.10 -17.52 13.59
N GLY A 72 10.60 -16.48 14.25
CA GLY A 72 11.26 -15.18 14.29
C GLY A 72 10.35 -14.07 14.79
N THR A 73 10.86 -12.84 14.71
CA THR A 73 10.12 -11.62 15.03
C THR A 73 10.19 -10.67 13.83
N HIS A 74 9.15 -9.87 13.64
CA HIS A 74 9.17 -8.82 12.62
C HIS A 74 10.41 -7.92 12.77
N PHE A 75 11.01 -7.53 11.64
CA PHE A 75 12.06 -6.53 11.57
C PHE A 75 11.79 -5.54 10.44
N GLY A 76 12.26 -4.30 10.60
CA GLY A 76 12.02 -3.23 9.65
C GLY A 76 10.91 -2.30 10.10
N TRP A 77 10.47 -1.44 9.19
CA TRP A 77 9.38 -0.51 9.42
C TRP A 77 8.03 -1.23 9.49
N PHE A 78 7.04 -0.61 10.14
CA PHE A 78 5.66 -1.13 10.15
C PHE A 78 5.03 -1.19 8.75
N PHE A 79 5.60 -0.50 7.75
CA PHE A 79 5.23 -0.55 6.34
C PHE A 79 6.15 -1.42 5.46
N GLN A 80 7.04 -2.24 6.05
CA GLN A 80 8.07 -2.99 5.30
C GLN A 80 7.46 -3.89 4.20
N ASP A 81 6.24 -4.38 4.42
CA ASP A 81 5.48 -5.16 3.43
C ASP A 81 5.36 -4.45 2.07
N SER A 82 5.24 -3.12 2.08
CA SER A 82 5.11 -2.33 0.85
C SER A 82 6.34 -2.42 -0.07
N ASP A 83 7.52 -2.75 0.47
CA ASP A 83 8.72 -2.94 -0.35
C ASP A 83 8.60 -4.18 -1.23
N VAL A 84 8.01 -5.26 -0.70
CA VAL A 84 7.71 -6.48 -1.47
C VAL A 84 6.66 -6.18 -2.54
N TYR A 85 5.61 -5.43 -2.19
CA TYR A 85 4.54 -5.11 -3.13
C TYR A 85 5.04 -4.21 -4.29
N LYS A 86 5.85 -3.20 -4.00
CA LYS A 86 6.47 -2.35 -5.04
C LYS A 86 7.44 -3.13 -5.92
N TRP A 87 8.19 -4.06 -5.35
CA TRP A 87 9.04 -4.95 -6.13
C TRP A 87 8.21 -5.84 -7.05
N LEU A 88 7.11 -6.41 -6.56
CA LEU A 88 6.17 -7.21 -7.37
C LEU A 88 5.58 -6.37 -8.53
N GLU A 89 5.16 -5.13 -8.26
CA GLU A 89 4.62 -4.24 -9.29
C GLU A 89 5.67 -3.94 -10.38
N SER A 90 6.89 -3.58 -9.99
CA SER A 90 8.00 -3.31 -10.91
C SER A 90 8.35 -4.55 -11.75
N ALA A 91 8.47 -5.71 -11.09
CA ALA A 91 8.74 -6.98 -11.75
C ALA A 91 7.62 -7.35 -12.75
N ALA A 92 6.36 -7.17 -12.36
CA ALA A 92 5.22 -7.39 -13.24
C ALA A 92 5.24 -6.49 -14.49
N TYR A 93 5.45 -5.18 -14.36
CA TYR A 93 5.53 -4.31 -15.53
C TYR A 93 6.71 -4.64 -16.45
N SER A 94 7.82 -5.15 -15.89
CA SER A 94 8.98 -5.58 -16.69
C SER A 94 8.64 -6.77 -17.62
N LEU A 95 7.65 -7.59 -17.25
CA LEU A 95 7.19 -8.75 -18.01
C LEU A 95 6.30 -8.38 -19.20
N ILE A 96 5.62 -7.23 -19.15
CA ILE A 96 4.71 -6.78 -20.24
C ILE A 96 5.49 -6.59 -21.55
N ASN A 97 6.68 -6.00 -21.47
CA ASN A 97 7.49 -5.70 -22.66
C ASN A 97 8.31 -6.91 -23.13
N GLN A 98 8.69 -7.78 -22.21
CA GLN A 98 9.51 -8.95 -22.50
C GLN A 98 9.25 -10.01 -21.44
N THR A 99 8.61 -11.11 -21.83
CA THR A 99 8.33 -12.20 -20.91
C THR A 99 9.62 -12.84 -20.38
N ASP A 100 9.59 -13.32 -19.13
CA ASP A 100 10.69 -13.99 -18.47
C ASP A 100 10.13 -15.10 -17.57
N ALA A 101 10.35 -16.36 -17.95
CA ALA A 101 9.78 -17.49 -17.22
C ALA A 101 10.37 -17.60 -15.80
N ALA A 102 11.67 -17.34 -15.63
CA ALA A 102 12.32 -17.44 -14.33
C ALA A 102 11.85 -16.34 -13.37
N LEU A 103 11.63 -15.12 -13.88
CA LEU A 103 11.05 -14.05 -13.06
C LEU A 103 9.59 -14.33 -12.71
N ILE A 104 8.80 -14.90 -13.62
CA ILE A 104 7.42 -15.33 -13.31
C ILE A 104 7.42 -16.36 -12.18
N ASP A 105 8.29 -17.38 -12.26
CA ASP A 105 8.40 -18.40 -11.21
C ASP A 105 8.79 -17.76 -9.86
N THR A 106 9.74 -16.82 -9.87
CA THR A 106 10.15 -16.08 -8.65
C THR A 106 8.98 -15.26 -8.08
N ILE A 107 8.21 -14.57 -8.93
CA ILE A 107 7.04 -13.81 -8.49
C ILE A 107 5.98 -14.76 -7.92
N ASP A 108 5.70 -15.89 -8.57
CA ASP A 108 4.70 -16.86 -8.10
C ASP A 108 5.06 -17.43 -6.73
N GLU A 109 6.34 -17.74 -6.47
CA GLU A 109 6.81 -18.15 -5.14
C GLU A 109 6.51 -17.09 -4.07
N VAL A 110 6.75 -15.81 -4.40
CA VAL A 110 6.40 -14.70 -3.51
C VAL A 110 4.88 -14.60 -3.32
N VAL A 111 4.09 -14.72 -4.39
CA VAL A 111 2.62 -14.69 -4.31
C VAL A 111 2.07 -15.83 -3.44
N GLU A 112 2.63 -17.03 -3.53
CA GLU A 112 2.28 -18.15 -2.66
C GLU A 112 2.62 -17.87 -1.19
N LEU A 113 3.76 -17.21 -0.93
CA LEU A 113 4.13 -16.77 0.40
C LEU A 113 3.15 -15.73 0.96
N LEU A 114 2.74 -14.72 0.17
CA LEU A 114 1.71 -13.76 0.59
C LEU A 114 0.38 -14.47 0.90
N ALA A 115 -0.01 -15.44 0.08
CA ALA A 115 -1.24 -16.20 0.29
C ALA A 115 -1.20 -17.00 1.61
N ALA A 116 -0.04 -17.57 1.95
CA ALA A 116 0.15 -18.30 3.20
C ALA A 116 0.20 -17.38 4.43
N ALA A 117 0.65 -16.14 4.27
CA ALA A 117 0.70 -15.13 5.33
C ALA A 117 -0.65 -14.43 5.56
N GLN A 118 -1.53 -14.37 4.55
CA GLN A 118 -2.84 -13.71 4.65
C GLN A 118 -3.76 -14.45 5.63
N GLU A 119 -4.39 -13.71 6.54
CA GLU A 119 -5.32 -14.27 7.51
C GLU A 119 -6.62 -14.75 6.85
N GLU A 120 -7.38 -15.58 7.57
CA GLU A 120 -8.61 -16.19 7.07
C GLU A 120 -9.65 -15.14 6.65
N ASP A 121 -9.74 -14.02 7.38
CA ASP A 121 -10.65 -12.91 7.12
C ASP A 121 -10.15 -11.95 6.02
N GLY A 122 -8.93 -12.14 5.51
CA GLY A 122 -8.31 -11.34 4.46
C GLY A 122 -7.28 -10.32 4.95
N TYR A 123 -7.13 -10.12 6.26
CA TYR A 123 -6.13 -9.20 6.80
C TYR A 123 -4.70 -9.62 6.37
N LEU A 124 -3.87 -8.65 5.99
CA LEU A 124 -2.47 -8.86 5.60
C LEU A 124 -1.63 -7.62 5.90
N ASN A 125 -0.90 -7.68 7.02
CA ASN A 125 0.16 -6.73 7.37
C ASN A 125 1.03 -7.40 8.44
N THR A 126 2.26 -7.75 8.09
CA THR A 126 3.11 -8.61 8.92
C THR A 126 3.46 -7.97 10.27
N PHE A 127 3.60 -6.64 10.33
CA PHE A 127 3.88 -5.92 11.59
C PHE A 127 2.74 -6.10 12.59
N PHE A 128 1.50 -5.80 12.20
CA PHE A 128 0.37 -5.92 13.11
C PHE A 128 0.01 -7.39 13.37
N GLN A 129 0.18 -8.30 12.41
CA GLN A 129 -0.01 -9.74 12.65
C GLN A 129 0.95 -10.28 13.71
N LEU A 130 2.20 -9.82 13.73
CA LEU A 130 3.27 -10.39 14.55
C LEU A 130 3.56 -9.61 15.85
N ILE A 131 3.40 -8.29 15.86
CA ILE A 131 3.84 -7.42 16.95
C ILE A 131 2.68 -6.82 17.75
N ARG A 132 1.59 -6.42 17.07
CA ARG A 132 0.45 -5.69 17.67
C ARG A 132 -0.91 -6.17 17.13
N PRO A 133 -1.27 -7.46 17.24
CA PRO A 133 -2.51 -7.97 16.64
C PRO A 133 -3.79 -7.31 17.21
N GLU A 134 -3.73 -6.81 18.45
CA GLU A 134 -4.80 -6.09 19.11
C GLU A 134 -5.00 -4.64 18.60
N LEU A 135 -4.06 -4.10 17.83
CA LEU A 135 -4.08 -2.73 17.30
C LEU A 135 -4.35 -2.64 15.79
N LYS A 136 -4.75 -3.74 15.14
CA LYS A 136 -5.19 -3.74 13.74
C LYS A 136 -6.29 -2.70 13.52
N TYR A 137 -6.07 -1.76 12.59
CA TYR A 137 -6.92 -0.62 12.28
C TYR A 137 -7.21 0.32 13.45
N ARG A 138 -6.32 0.37 14.44
CA ARG A 138 -6.48 1.23 15.63
C ARG A 138 -5.38 2.26 15.80
N GLN A 139 -4.45 2.40 14.86
CA GLN A 139 -3.44 3.45 14.93
C GLN A 139 -3.22 4.10 13.57
N LEU A 140 -4.32 4.48 12.92
CA LEU A 140 -4.33 4.92 11.53
C LEU A 140 -3.42 6.12 11.29
N TYR A 141 -3.12 6.97 12.29
CA TYR A 141 -2.17 8.07 12.14
C TYR A 141 -0.76 7.64 11.71
N PHE A 142 -0.36 6.38 11.96
CA PHE A 142 0.94 5.86 11.55
C PHE A 142 0.92 4.47 10.93
N SER A 143 -0.15 3.68 11.07
CA SER A 143 -0.06 2.23 10.87
C SER A 143 0.38 1.81 9.47
N HIS A 144 0.07 2.61 8.44
CA HIS A 144 0.28 2.27 7.02
C HIS A 144 -0.37 0.95 6.62
N GLU A 145 -1.38 0.48 7.35
CA GLU A 145 -2.11 -0.75 7.02
C GLU A 145 -2.84 -0.59 5.68
N LEU A 146 -3.52 0.55 5.47
CA LEU A 146 -4.20 0.81 4.20
C LEU A 146 -3.20 1.22 3.11
N TYR A 147 -2.11 1.89 3.48
CA TYR A 147 -1.02 2.17 2.54
C TYR A 147 -0.38 0.89 1.96
N CYS A 148 -0.06 -0.08 2.82
CA CYS A 148 0.43 -1.38 2.39
C CYS A 148 -0.62 -2.12 1.54
N ALA A 149 -1.90 -2.07 1.92
CA ALA A 149 -2.98 -2.64 1.13
C ALA A 149 -3.11 -2.00 -0.27
N GLY A 150 -2.92 -0.68 -0.38
CA GLY A 150 -2.94 0.00 -1.67
C GLY A 150 -1.82 -0.46 -2.59
N HIS A 151 -0.59 -0.54 -2.09
CA HIS A 151 0.52 -1.08 -2.88
C HIS A 151 0.35 -2.56 -3.24
N LEU A 152 -0.28 -3.38 -2.39
CA LEU A 152 -0.66 -4.75 -2.74
C LEU A 152 -1.64 -4.78 -3.92
N VAL A 153 -2.64 -3.89 -3.91
CA VAL A 153 -3.62 -3.75 -5.00
C VAL A 153 -2.94 -3.33 -6.30
N GLU A 154 -2.03 -2.34 -6.26
CA GLU A 154 -1.30 -1.89 -7.45
C GLU A 154 -0.45 -3.03 -8.06
N ALA A 155 0.30 -3.75 -7.21
CA ALA A 155 1.09 -4.92 -7.62
C ALA A 155 0.21 -6.02 -8.23
N ALA A 156 -0.96 -6.27 -7.66
CA ALA A 156 -1.89 -7.28 -8.11
C ALA A 156 -2.46 -6.97 -9.50
N ILE A 157 -2.83 -5.71 -9.75
CA ILE A 157 -3.29 -5.24 -11.05
C ILE A 157 -2.18 -5.39 -12.09
N ALA A 158 -0.95 -4.95 -11.76
CA ALA A 158 0.19 -5.06 -12.66
C ALA A 158 0.49 -6.51 -13.04
N TYR A 159 0.48 -7.43 -12.07
CA TYR A 159 0.78 -8.84 -12.34
C TYR A 159 -0.28 -9.53 -13.17
N ASP A 160 -1.55 -9.22 -12.92
CA ASP A 160 -2.65 -9.72 -13.73
C ASP A 160 -2.60 -9.17 -15.16
N LEU A 161 -2.31 -7.87 -15.35
CA LEU A 161 -2.12 -7.29 -16.67
C LEU A 161 -0.95 -7.95 -17.42
N ALA A 162 0.14 -8.26 -16.72
CA ALA A 162 1.34 -8.82 -17.32
C ALA A 162 1.21 -10.30 -17.72
N THR A 163 0.47 -11.09 -16.94
CA THR A 163 0.49 -12.57 -17.06
C THR A 163 -0.89 -13.21 -17.19
N GLY A 164 -1.96 -12.49 -16.85
CA GLY A 164 -3.31 -13.04 -16.69
C GLY A 164 -3.50 -13.91 -15.44
N LYS A 165 -2.47 -14.06 -14.59
CA LYS A 165 -2.55 -14.86 -13.36
C LYS A 165 -3.27 -14.07 -12.26
N LYS A 166 -4.40 -14.63 -11.81
CA LYS A 166 -5.32 -13.98 -10.87
C LYS A 166 -4.99 -14.19 -9.39
N GLN A 167 -3.94 -14.94 -9.04
CA GLN A 167 -3.72 -15.34 -7.64
C GLN A 167 -3.43 -14.12 -6.75
N LEU A 168 -2.53 -13.23 -7.18
CA LEU A 168 -2.23 -12.00 -6.44
C LEU A 168 -3.45 -11.05 -6.38
N LEU A 169 -4.24 -10.97 -7.46
CA LEU A 169 -5.51 -10.24 -7.49
C LEU A 169 -6.50 -10.75 -6.45
N LYS A 170 -6.67 -12.08 -6.32
CA LYS A 170 -7.55 -12.66 -5.30
C LYS A 170 -7.10 -12.33 -3.87
N ILE A 171 -5.79 -12.32 -3.62
CA ILE A 171 -5.23 -11.93 -2.31
C ILE A 171 -5.59 -10.47 -2.03
N ALA A 172 -5.35 -9.57 -2.98
CA ALA A 172 -5.67 -8.14 -2.86
C ALA A 172 -7.18 -7.90 -2.67
N GLU A 173 -8.04 -8.54 -3.47
CA GLU A 173 -9.51 -8.41 -3.34
C GLU A 173 -10.02 -8.94 -1.99
N LYS A 174 -9.42 -10.02 -1.47
CA LYS A 174 -9.75 -10.54 -0.14
C LYS A 174 -9.33 -9.56 0.96
N ASN A 175 -8.17 -8.91 0.80
CA ASN A 175 -7.72 -7.86 1.71
C ASN A 175 -8.63 -6.62 1.66
N VAL A 176 -9.01 -6.15 0.47
CA VAL A 176 -9.96 -5.05 0.32
C VAL A 176 -11.33 -5.41 0.92
N ARG A 177 -11.79 -6.66 0.78
CA ARG A 177 -13.03 -7.11 1.44
C ARG A 177 -12.94 -7.05 2.97
N ASN A 178 -11.78 -7.36 3.54
CA ASN A 178 -11.52 -7.18 4.97
C ASN A 178 -11.62 -5.69 5.34
N ILE A 179 -10.98 -4.81 4.58
CA ILE A 179 -11.06 -3.35 4.78
C ILE A 179 -12.52 -2.87 4.70
N MET A 180 -13.29 -3.29 3.69
CA MET A 180 -14.72 -2.93 3.57
C MET A 180 -15.58 -3.40 4.74
N HIS A 181 -15.16 -4.43 5.47
CA HIS A 181 -15.88 -4.87 6.67
C HIS A 181 -15.70 -3.85 7.80
N TYR A 182 -14.46 -3.37 8.01
CA TYR A 182 -14.12 -2.46 9.11
C TYR A 182 -14.37 -0.98 8.80
N PHE A 183 -14.29 -0.55 7.55
CA PHE A 183 -14.35 0.85 7.15
C PHE A 183 -15.61 1.18 6.35
N GLY A 184 -16.25 2.29 6.70
CA GLY A 184 -17.45 2.77 6.01
C GLY A 184 -18.30 3.68 6.90
N ARG A 185 -19.53 3.96 6.44
CA ARG A 185 -20.45 4.93 7.09
C ARG A 185 -21.41 4.30 8.10
N ALA A 186 -21.42 2.98 8.27
CA ALA A 186 -22.27 2.35 9.26
C ALA A 186 -21.76 2.62 10.69
N ASP A 187 -22.66 2.63 11.68
CA ASP A 187 -22.35 2.99 13.08
C ASP A 187 -21.27 2.11 13.72
N ASN A 188 -21.11 0.87 13.25
CA ASN A 188 -20.12 -0.09 13.76
C ASN A 188 -18.82 -0.12 12.93
N GLN A 189 -18.66 0.79 11.98
CA GLN A 189 -17.49 0.90 11.13
C GLN A 189 -16.62 2.11 11.50
N ILE A 190 -15.33 2.00 11.21
CA ILE A 190 -14.34 3.03 11.42
C ILE A 190 -14.56 4.13 10.38
N GLN A 191 -14.84 5.34 10.86
CA GLN A 191 -14.98 6.55 10.06
C GLN A 191 -13.67 7.34 10.08
N GLY A 192 -12.63 6.74 9.52
CA GLY A 192 -11.30 7.33 9.43
C GLY A 192 -10.51 6.79 8.25
N ALA A 193 -9.40 7.47 7.97
CA ALA A 193 -8.47 7.12 6.89
C ALA A 193 -7.04 7.00 7.44
N ASP A 194 -6.23 6.19 6.77
CA ASP A 194 -4.80 6.02 7.09
C ASP A 194 -4.07 7.37 7.01
N GLY A 195 -3.12 7.59 7.91
CA GLY A 195 -2.29 8.78 7.96
C GLY A 195 -1.41 8.93 6.73
N HIS A 196 -1.19 7.86 5.95
CA HIS A 196 -0.58 7.92 4.63
C HIS A 196 -1.57 7.48 3.55
N GLN A 197 -1.95 8.43 2.69
CA GLN A 197 -2.75 8.22 1.47
C GLN A 197 -2.02 7.26 0.55
N GLU A 198 -2.76 6.42 -0.16
CA GLU A 198 -2.29 5.46 -1.18
C GLU A 198 -3.47 4.56 -1.58
N ILE A 199 -4.23 4.08 -0.59
CA ILE A 199 -5.37 3.17 -0.84
C ILE A 199 -6.42 3.79 -1.77
N GLU A 200 -6.61 5.11 -1.73
CA GLU A 200 -7.62 5.81 -2.51
C GLU A 200 -7.36 5.68 -4.01
N LEU A 201 -6.11 5.91 -4.46
CA LEU A 201 -5.76 5.77 -5.88
C LEU A 201 -5.76 4.31 -6.32
N ALA A 202 -5.30 3.40 -5.46
CA ALA A 202 -5.25 1.98 -5.74
C ALA A 202 -6.66 1.37 -5.90
N LEU A 203 -7.61 1.78 -5.07
CA LEU A 203 -9.01 1.35 -5.16
C LEU A 203 -9.69 1.84 -6.44
N VAL A 204 -9.41 3.07 -6.90
CA VAL A 204 -9.92 3.51 -8.20
C VAL A 204 -9.30 2.71 -9.35
N ARG A 205 -8.00 2.38 -9.29
CA ARG A 205 -7.38 1.49 -10.27
C ARG A 205 -8.01 0.09 -10.25
N LEU A 206 -8.34 -0.43 -9.06
CA LEU A 206 -9.00 -1.72 -8.93
C LEU A 206 -10.43 -1.70 -9.51
N TYR A 207 -11.17 -0.61 -9.28
CA TYR A 207 -12.45 -0.37 -9.96
C TYR A 207 -12.28 -0.36 -11.49
N GLU A 208 -11.30 0.38 -12.01
CA GLU A 208 -11.05 0.47 -13.46
C GLU A 208 -10.67 -0.89 -14.07
N HIS A 209 -9.97 -1.72 -13.31
CA HIS A 209 -9.53 -3.06 -13.73
C HIS A 209 -10.65 -4.11 -13.66
N THR A 210 -11.55 -4.02 -12.69
CA THR A 210 -12.56 -5.06 -12.40
C THR A 210 -14.00 -4.68 -12.79
N GLY A 211 -14.29 -3.39 -12.91
CA GLY A 211 -15.63 -2.84 -13.07
C GLY A 211 -16.50 -2.89 -11.80
N ASN A 212 -15.93 -3.26 -10.64
CA ASN A 212 -16.71 -3.36 -9.40
C ASN A 212 -16.81 -2.00 -8.69
N GLU A 213 -17.99 -1.38 -8.80
CA GLU A 213 -18.33 -0.07 -8.23
C GLU A 213 -18.08 0.07 -6.72
N THR A 214 -18.06 -1.04 -5.98
CA THR A 214 -17.80 -0.98 -4.52
C THR A 214 -16.41 -0.44 -4.20
N TYR A 215 -15.42 -0.65 -5.08
CA TYR A 215 -14.07 -0.12 -4.88
C TYR A 215 -14.01 1.40 -5.08
N LEU A 216 -14.74 1.92 -6.09
CA LEU A 216 -14.85 3.37 -6.29
C LEU A 216 -15.56 4.03 -5.12
N ALA A 217 -16.64 3.44 -4.61
CA ALA A 217 -17.35 3.94 -3.44
C ALA A 217 -16.48 3.95 -2.17
N LEU A 218 -15.63 2.93 -1.98
CA LEU A 218 -14.69 2.88 -0.86
C LEU A 218 -13.58 3.95 -1.00
N ALA A 219 -13.07 4.19 -2.22
CA ALA A 219 -12.10 5.25 -2.48
C ALA A 219 -12.68 6.63 -2.16
N ASP A 220 -13.91 6.89 -2.61
CA ASP A 220 -14.65 8.13 -2.32
C ASP A 220 -14.87 8.31 -0.82
N PHE A 221 -15.26 7.24 -0.10
CA PHE A 221 -15.39 7.27 1.35
C PHE A 221 -14.09 7.72 2.05
N PHE A 222 -12.93 7.17 1.68
CA PHE A 222 -11.66 7.52 2.33
C PHE A 222 -11.24 8.97 2.06
N LEU A 223 -11.50 9.49 0.86
CA LEU A 223 -11.28 10.91 0.55
C LEU A 223 -12.22 11.80 1.38
N GLU A 224 -13.51 11.47 1.45
CA GLU A 224 -14.49 12.28 2.15
C GLU A 224 -14.31 12.25 3.67
N VAL A 225 -14.01 11.10 4.26
CA VAL A 225 -13.90 10.95 5.72
C VAL A 225 -12.64 11.62 6.28
N ARG A 226 -11.58 11.74 5.48
CA ARG A 226 -10.33 12.40 5.89
C ARG A 226 -10.62 13.86 6.22
N GLY A 227 -10.26 14.29 7.43
CA GLY A 227 -10.44 15.69 7.88
C GLY A 227 -11.88 16.11 8.12
N GLU A 228 -12.87 15.23 7.96
CA GLU A 228 -14.27 15.50 8.34
C GLU A 228 -14.40 15.67 9.87
N ASN A 229 -13.69 14.83 10.62
CA ASN A 229 -13.47 14.98 12.05
C ASN A 229 -11.97 15.20 12.33
N PRO A 230 -11.51 16.44 12.55
CA PRO A 230 -10.09 16.71 12.80
C PRO A 230 -9.57 16.09 14.11
N ASN A 231 -10.46 15.69 15.03
CA ASN A 231 -10.08 15.05 16.28
C ASN A 231 -10.03 13.50 16.16
N PHE A 232 -10.28 12.93 14.98
CA PHE A 232 -10.37 11.47 14.80
C PHE A 232 -9.15 10.72 15.36
N TYR A 233 -7.93 11.13 15.01
CA TYR A 233 -6.72 10.45 15.45
C TYR A 233 -6.47 10.61 16.96
N GLU A 234 -6.80 11.76 17.54
CA GLU A 234 -6.70 11.95 19.00
C GLU A 234 -7.73 11.10 19.75
N GLN A 235 -8.94 10.96 19.19
CA GLN A 235 -9.98 10.08 19.73
C GLN A 235 -9.55 8.62 19.67
N GLU A 236 -8.99 8.17 18.54
CA GLU A 236 -8.44 6.82 18.38
C GLU A 236 -7.37 6.51 19.46
N ILE A 237 -6.44 7.45 19.70
CA ILE A 237 -5.42 7.33 20.76
C ILE A 237 -6.07 7.22 22.14
N ALA A 238 -7.04 8.10 22.45
CA ALA A 238 -7.73 8.11 23.74
C ALA A 238 -8.54 6.83 23.98
N GLU A 239 -9.20 6.31 22.94
CA GLU A 239 -9.94 5.05 22.98
C GLU A 239 -9.02 3.86 23.24
N ASN A 240 -7.86 3.81 22.58
CA ASN A 240 -6.87 2.76 22.81
C ASN A 240 -6.34 2.77 24.25
N ALA A 241 -6.09 3.96 24.80
CA ALA A 241 -5.68 4.12 26.20
C ALA A 241 -6.80 3.69 27.16
N ALA A 242 -8.05 4.06 26.90
CA ALA A 242 -9.20 3.67 27.71
C ALA A 242 -9.43 2.14 27.70
N LEU A 243 -9.15 1.48 26.57
CA LEU A 243 -9.23 0.02 26.43
C LEU A 243 -7.99 -0.71 26.96
N GLY A 244 -6.93 0.02 27.33
CA GLY A 244 -5.68 -0.55 27.82
C GLY A 244 -4.87 -1.33 26.76
N VAL A 245 -5.16 -1.11 25.47
CA VAL A 245 -4.46 -1.78 24.35
C VAL A 245 -3.23 -1.00 23.88
N SER A 246 -3.14 0.31 24.17
CA SER A 246 -1.93 1.10 23.98
C SER A 246 -1.89 2.27 24.96
N ASN A 247 -0.69 2.66 25.40
CA ASN A 247 -0.47 3.86 26.23
C ASN A 247 0.37 4.93 25.50
N GLU A 248 0.55 4.76 24.19
CA GLU A 248 1.30 5.70 23.36
C GLU A 248 0.56 7.05 23.28
N GLN A 249 1.32 8.14 23.32
CA GLN A 249 0.80 9.51 23.27
C GLN A 249 1.55 10.32 22.20
N PRO A 250 1.44 9.94 20.92
CA PRO A 250 2.13 10.63 19.84
C PRO A 250 1.52 12.01 19.62
N ALA A 251 2.34 12.95 19.15
CA ALA A 251 1.85 14.24 18.67
C ALA A 251 1.28 14.07 17.26
N ILE A 252 0.02 14.46 17.06
CA ILE A 252 -0.63 14.41 15.75
C ILE A 252 -0.45 15.75 15.03
N ASP A 253 0.16 15.70 13.84
CA ASP A 253 0.25 16.84 12.93
C ASP A 253 -0.73 16.64 11.76
N LEU A 254 -1.91 17.24 11.88
CA LEU A 254 -2.96 17.14 10.85
C LEU A 254 -2.56 17.77 9.51
N ILE A 255 -1.62 18.72 9.48
CA ILE A 255 -1.08 19.27 8.23
C ILE A 255 -0.19 18.23 7.55
N TYR A 256 0.66 17.56 8.33
CA TYR A 256 1.52 16.48 7.83
C TYR A 256 0.74 15.31 7.24
N LEU A 257 -0.43 14.99 7.79
CA LEU A 257 -1.34 13.92 7.32
C LEU A 257 -2.39 14.39 6.29
N GLN A 258 -2.40 15.68 5.94
CA GLN A 258 -3.43 16.34 5.11
C GLN A 258 -4.86 16.04 5.60
N ALA A 259 -5.05 16.04 6.92
CA ALA A 259 -6.31 15.74 7.60
C ALA A 259 -6.80 16.93 8.46
N TYR A 260 -6.28 18.13 8.20
CA TYR A 260 -6.69 19.36 8.90
C TYR A 260 -8.04 19.91 8.40
N ASP A 261 -8.47 19.49 7.21
CA ASP A 261 -9.77 19.73 6.60
C ASP A 261 -9.99 18.63 5.53
N GLN A 262 -11.20 18.46 5.05
CA GLN A 262 -11.49 17.54 3.95
C GLN A 262 -10.69 17.89 2.70
N PRO A 263 -10.17 16.91 1.93
CA PRO A 263 -9.33 17.15 0.76
C PRO A 263 -9.92 18.18 -0.23
N LYS A 264 -11.23 18.12 -0.50
CA LYS A 264 -11.93 19.06 -1.38
C LYS A 264 -11.94 20.53 -0.91
N ASN A 265 -11.63 20.79 0.35
CA ASN A 265 -11.56 22.12 0.94
C ASN A 265 -10.12 22.65 1.04
N GLN A 266 -9.12 21.79 0.85
CA GLN A 266 -7.72 22.18 0.89
C GLN A 266 -7.37 23.00 -0.37
N ARG A 267 -6.67 24.13 -0.20
CA ARG A 267 -6.31 25.06 -1.29
C ARG A 267 -4.82 25.23 -1.50
N GLU A 268 -4.01 24.67 -0.59
CA GLU A 268 -2.57 24.79 -0.60
C GLU A 268 -1.94 23.42 -0.38
N ALA A 269 -0.93 23.08 -1.18
CA ALA A 269 -0.14 21.87 -1.00
C ALA A 269 0.76 22.01 0.23
N LYS A 270 0.47 21.26 1.30
CA LYS A 270 1.18 21.31 2.59
C LYS A 270 1.46 19.92 3.15
N GLY A 271 2.38 19.87 4.12
CA GLY A 271 2.73 18.65 4.84
C GLY A 271 3.68 17.77 4.03
N HIS A 272 3.53 16.45 4.18
CA HIS A 272 4.39 15.50 3.51
C HIS A 272 4.10 15.41 2.00
N ALA A 273 5.12 15.62 1.17
CA ALA A 273 4.95 15.73 -0.28
C ALA A 273 4.34 14.47 -0.94
N VAL A 274 4.79 13.26 -0.58
CA VAL A 274 4.30 12.01 -1.20
C VAL A 274 2.82 11.78 -0.87
N ARG A 275 2.46 11.84 0.41
CA ARG A 275 1.08 11.81 0.91
C ARG A 275 0.16 12.76 0.15
N MET A 276 0.55 14.02 0.02
CA MET A 276 -0.24 15.01 -0.71
C MET A 276 -0.41 14.63 -2.20
N LEU A 277 0.65 14.17 -2.86
CA LEU A 277 0.59 13.78 -4.28
C LEU A 277 -0.20 12.48 -4.51
N TYR A 278 -0.13 11.52 -3.59
CA TYR A 278 -0.97 10.31 -3.63
C TYR A 278 -2.44 10.66 -3.41
N MET A 279 -2.73 11.54 -2.43
CA MET A 279 -4.07 12.08 -2.22
C MET A 279 -4.62 12.75 -3.48
N ALA A 280 -3.85 13.68 -4.08
CA ALA A 280 -4.25 14.39 -5.29
C ALA A 280 -4.45 13.44 -6.47
N SER A 281 -3.63 12.39 -6.59
CA SER A 281 -3.79 11.34 -7.60
C SER A 281 -5.09 10.56 -7.43
N GLY A 282 -5.43 10.21 -6.17
CA GLY A 282 -6.71 9.60 -5.82
C GLY A 282 -7.90 10.52 -6.11
N MET A 283 -7.83 11.78 -5.68
CA MET A 283 -8.85 12.80 -5.95
C MET A 283 -9.13 12.95 -7.44
N ALA A 284 -8.10 13.15 -8.26
CA ALA A 284 -8.26 13.30 -9.70
C ALA A 284 -8.91 12.07 -10.37
N LYS A 285 -8.60 10.86 -9.87
CA LYS A 285 -9.18 9.60 -10.35
C LYS A 285 -10.65 9.44 -9.90
N VAL A 286 -10.99 9.76 -8.66
CA VAL A 286 -12.39 9.75 -8.17
C VAL A 286 -13.22 10.79 -8.91
N ALA A 287 -12.76 12.04 -8.97
CA ALA A 287 -13.48 13.15 -9.58
C ALA A 287 -13.83 12.88 -11.05
N ARG A 288 -12.91 12.22 -11.78
CA ARG A 288 -13.14 11.77 -13.16
C ARG A 288 -14.28 10.75 -13.28
N ASN A 289 -14.28 9.74 -12.40
CA ASN A 289 -15.24 8.63 -12.48
C ASN A 289 -16.62 9.05 -11.94
N ALA A 290 -16.66 9.81 -10.85
CA ALA A 290 -17.90 10.34 -10.25
C ALA A 290 -18.45 11.59 -10.97
N LYS A 291 -17.65 12.22 -11.85
CA LYS A 291 -17.95 13.54 -12.46
C LYS A 291 -18.19 14.64 -11.43
N ASP A 292 -17.52 14.54 -10.28
CA ASP A 292 -17.62 15.51 -9.19
C ASP A 292 -16.85 16.79 -9.56
N GLN A 293 -17.57 17.89 -9.80
CA GLN A 293 -16.95 19.17 -10.17
C GLN A 293 -16.20 19.81 -9.02
N VAL A 294 -16.63 19.59 -7.77
CA VAL A 294 -15.97 20.17 -6.60
C VAL A 294 -14.58 19.54 -6.42
N LEU A 295 -14.47 18.21 -6.59
CA LEU A 295 -13.17 17.53 -6.58
C LEU A 295 -12.31 17.80 -7.82
N ILE A 296 -12.90 18.20 -8.96
CA ILE A 296 -12.14 18.64 -10.15
C ILE A 296 -11.53 20.03 -9.93
N GLU A 297 -12.26 20.92 -9.25
CA GLU A 297 -11.81 22.29 -8.96
C GLU A 297 -10.80 22.38 -7.80
N ALA A 298 -10.87 21.45 -6.85
CA ALA A 298 -9.99 21.35 -5.69
C ALA A 298 -8.59 20.81 -6.05
#